data_AF-A0A926B3K6-F1
#
_entry.id   AF-A0A926B3K6-F1
#
_cell.length_a   1.000
_cell.length_b   1.000
_cell.length_c   1.000
_cell.angle_alpha   90.00
_cell.angle_beta   90.00
_cell.angle_gamma   90.00
#
_symmetry.space_group_name_H-M   'P 1'
#
loop_
_entity.id
_entity.type
_entity.pdbx_description
1 polymer ?
#
loop_
_entity_poly.entity_id
_entity_poly.type
_entity_poly.pdbx_seq_one_letter_code
_entity_poly.pdbx_strand_id
1 'polypeptide(L)'
;VPLAVLLGVPMYSNAAGIIPIVQALLGKGAALGTVLAFMMSVIALSLPEAIILRKVLKPRLIFTFFAVVAGGIMLVGYLFNAII
;
A
#
# COMPACT_ATOMS: atom_id res chain seq x y z
N VAL A 1 2.94 -3.17 -9.79
CA VAL A 1 2.25 -3.38 -8.50
C VAL A 1 3.21 -3.53 -7.30
N PRO A 2 4.19 -4.45 -7.27
CA PRO A 2 4.98 -4.70 -6.04
C PRO A 2 5.82 -3.48 -5.61
N LEU A 3 6.41 -2.78 -6.57
CA LEU A 3 7.20 -1.57 -6.33
C LEU A 3 6.35 -0.45 -5.72
N ALA A 4 5.11 -0.29 -6.21
CA ALA A 4 4.16 0.67 -5.66
C ALA A 4 3.82 0.34 -4.19
N VAL A 5 3.57 -0.93 -3.88
CA VAL A 5 3.29 -1.34 -2.49
C VAL A 5 4.49 -1.08 -1.59
N LEU A 6 5.70 -1.44 -2.01
CA LEU A 6 6.92 -1.22 -1.21
C LEU A 6 7.21 0.26 -0.96
N LEU A 7 6.98 1.12 -1.96
CA LEU A 7 7.17 2.57 -1.82
C LEU A 7 6.08 3.23 -0.99
N GLY A 8 4.87 2.68 -0.99
CA GLY A 8 3.75 3.24 -0.23
C GLY A 8 3.78 2.92 1.26
N VAL A 9 4.17 1.69 1.64
CA VAL A 9 4.27 1.22 3.05
C VAL A 9 4.97 2.21 4.01
N PRO A 10 6.10 2.84 3.68
CA PRO A 10 6.77 3.76 4.61
C PRO A 10 6.11 5.14 4.72
N MET A 11 5.21 5.51 3.81
CA MET A 11 4.77 6.91 3.64
C MET A 11 3.74 7.41 4.67
N TYR A 12 3.25 6.58 5.60
CA TYR A 12 2.27 6.91 6.66
C TYR A 12 1.48 8.20 6.40
N SER A 13 0.55 8.14 5.45
CA SER A 13 -0.17 9.33 5.00
C SER A 13 -1.67 9.04 4.91
N ASN A 14 -2.45 10.11 4.94
CA ASN A 14 -3.89 10.01 4.82
C ASN A 14 -4.32 9.86 3.35
N ALA A 15 -5.52 9.34 3.13
CA ALA A 15 -6.05 9.13 1.78
C ALA A 15 -6.14 10.43 0.98
N ALA A 16 -6.58 11.53 1.59
CA ALA A 16 -6.76 12.81 0.92
C ALA A 16 -5.45 13.43 0.41
N GLY A 17 -4.35 13.27 1.14
CA GLY A 17 -3.03 13.80 0.81
C GLY A 17 -2.34 13.04 -0.33
N ILE A 18 -2.80 11.84 -0.64
CA ILE A 18 -2.27 11.01 -1.73
C ILE A 18 -3.02 11.24 -3.05
N ILE A 19 -4.24 11.78 -3.00
CA ILE A 19 -5.06 12.05 -4.20
C ILE A 19 -4.27 12.82 -5.28
N PRO A 20 -3.54 13.92 -4.97
CA PRO A 20 -2.78 14.65 -5.99
C PRO A 20 -1.68 13.80 -6.64
N ILE A 21 -1.01 12.94 -5.87
CA ILE A 21 0.04 12.03 -6.36
C ILE A 21 -0.58 10.98 -7.28
N VAL A 22 -1.70 10.40 -6.88
CA VAL A 22 -2.46 9.42 -7.67
C VAL A 22 -2.91 10.03 -9.00
N GLN A 23 -3.46 11.24 -8.97
CA GLN A 23 -3.88 11.95 -10.18
C GLN A 23 -2.69 12.25 -11.10
N ALA A 24 -1.55 12.67 -10.54
CA ALA A 24 -0.33 12.89 -11.32
C ALA A 24 0.22 11.60 -11.94
N LEU A 25 0.17 10.48 -11.22
CA LEU A 25 0.62 9.17 -11.73
C LEU A 25 -0.30 8.65 -12.84
N LEU A 26 -1.62 8.75 -12.67
CA LEU A 26 -2.59 8.39 -13.70
C LEU A 26 -2.43 9.27 -14.95
N GLY A 27 -2.23 10.59 -14.77
CA GLY A 27 -1.95 11.52 -15.87
C GLY A 27 -0.65 11.23 -16.63
N LYS A 28 0.32 10.54 -16.01
CA LYS A 28 1.56 10.06 -16.64
C LYS A 28 1.43 8.66 -17.26
N GLY A 29 0.24 8.09 -17.31
CA GLY A 29 -0.02 6.79 -17.91
C GLY A 29 0.30 5.59 -17.02
N ALA A 30 0.41 5.77 -15.69
CA ALA A 30 0.54 4.65 -14.78
C ALA A 30 -0.74 3.80 -14.78
N ALA A 31 -0.58 2.48 -14.75
CA ALA A 31 -1.71 1.55 -14.74
C ALA A 31 -2.58 1.74 -13.49
N LEU A 32 -3.91 1.79 -13.68
CA LEU A 32 -4.88 2.16 -12.65
C LEU A 32 -4.77 1.27 -11.41
N GLY A 33 -4.70 -0.05 -11.59
CA GLY A 33 -4.55 -1.01 -10.49
C GLY A 33 -3.22 -0.87 -9.73
N THR A 34 -2.14 -0.46 -10.41
CA THR A 34 -0.86 -0.15 -9.74
C THR A 34 -0.96 1.11 -8.89
N VAL A 35 -1.68 2.13 -9.36
CA VAL A 35 -1.87 3.38 -8.61
C VAL A 35 -2.82 3.17 -7.42
N LEU A 36 -3.87 2.36 -7.57
CA LEU A 36 -4.73 1.96 -6.46
C LEU A 36 -3.95 1.16 -5.40
N ALA A 37 -3.15 0.19 -5.83
CA ALA A 37 -2.31 -0.57 -4.92
C ALA A 37 -1.31 0.31 -4.15
N PHE A 38 -0.74 1.33 -4.81
CA PHE A 38 0.07 2.35 -4.14
C PHE A 38 -0.75 3.05 -3.05
N MET A 39 -1.90 3.62 -3.39
CA MET A 39 -2.74 4.36 -2.44
C MET A 39 -3.16 3.50 -1.25
N MET A 40 -3.61 2.26 -1.49
CA MET A 40 -4.00 1.32 -0.43
C MET A 40 -2.81 0.97 0.46
N SER A 41 -1.61 0.77 -0.10
CA SER A 41 -0.42 0.44 0.69
C SER A 41 0.01 1.55 1.63
N VAL A 42 -0.12 2.82 1.23
CA VAL A 42 0.23 3.96 2.08
C VAL A 42 -0.74 4.12 3.25
N ILE A 43 -2.02 3.81 3.02
CA ILE A 43 -3.07 3.95 4.04
C ILE A 43 -3.08 2.74 4.98
N ALA A 44 -2.95 1.52 4.44
CA ALA A 44 -3.17 0.28 5.19
C ALA A 44 -1.93 -0.22 5.93
N LEU A 45 -0.73 0.16 5.48
CA LEU A 45 0.51 -0.26 6.09
C LEU A 45 1.33 0.97 6.46
N SER A 46 1.85 0.99 7.68
CA SER A 46 2.68 2.10 8.11
C SER A 46 3.80 1.73 9.09
N LEU A 47 4.94 2.37 8.91
CA LEU A 47 6.10 2.25 9.81
C LEU A 47 5.77 2.65 11.27
N PRO A 48 5.08 3.77 11.54
CA PRO A 48 4.75 4.18 12.90
C PRO A 48 3.86 3.16 13.61
N GLU A 49 2.85 2.61 12.92
CA GLU A 49 2.00 1.55 13.50
C GLU A 49 2.80 0.28 13.77
N ALA A 50 3.73 -0.12 12.89
CA ALA A 50 4.60 -1.26 13.17
C ALA A 50 5.44 -1.06 14.44
N ILE A 51 5.94 0.16 14.67
CA ILE A 51 6.69 0.51 15.88
C ILE A 51 5.78 0.48 17.13
N ILE A 52 4.56 1.00 17.03
CA ILE A 52 3.59 0.99 18.13
C ILE A 52 3.15 -0.44 18.45
N LEU A 53 2.78 -1.23 17.43
CA LEU A 53 2.36 -2.62 17.57
C LEU A 53 3.48 -3.49 18.15
N ARG A 54 4.75 -3.18 17.89
CA ARG A 54 5.89 -3.90 18.48
C ARG A 54 5.95 -3.80 20.01
N LYS A 55 5.31 -2.80 20.62
CA LYS A 55 5.22 -2.68 22.09
C LYS A 55 4.23 -3.68 22.71
N VAL A 56 3.29 -4.22 21.93
CA VAL A 56 2.18 -5.06 22.42
C VAL A 56 2.09 -6.42 21.73
N LEU A 57 2.63 -6.57 20.52
CA LEU A 57 2.61 -7.80 19.72
C LEU A 57 4.01 -8.38 19.52
N LYS A 58 4.07 -9.70 19.36
CA LYS A 58 5.31 -10.40 18.96
C LYS A 58 5.70 -9.98 17.53
N PRO A 59 7.01 -9.83 17.22
CA PRO A 59 7.48 -9.47 15.88
C PRO A 59 6.94 -10.39 14.78
N ARG A 60 6.75 -11.68 15.10
CA ARG A 60 6.16 -12.66 14.19
C ARG A 60 4.76 -12.27 13.73
N LEU A 61 3.90 -11.78 14.63
CA LEU A 61 2.53 -11.39 14.30
C LEU A 61 2.49 -10.15 13.41
N ILE A 62 3.40 -9.21 13.63
CA ILE A 62 3.52 -8.00 12.81
C ILE A 62 3.93 -8.40 11.39
N PHE A 63 4.91 -9.29 11.24
CA PHE A 63 5.31 -9.78 9.93
C PHE A 63 4.15 -10.47 9.21
N THR A 64 3.38 -11.32 9.89
CA THR A 64 2.20 -11.98 9.29
C THR A 64 1.14 -10.96 8.85
N PHE A 65 0.87 -9.94 9.67
CA PHE A 65 -0.07 -8.86 9.32
C PHE A 65 0.38 -8.13 8.04
N PHE A 66 1.63 -7.66 8.00
CA PHE A 66 2.17 -6.97 6.83
C PHE A 66 2.16 -7.85 5.58
N ALA A 67 2.53 -9.13 5.70
CA ALA A 67 2.54 -10.06 4.59
C ALA A 67 1.13 -10.31 4.02
N VAL A 68 0.14 -10.54 4.88
CA VAL A 68 -1.25 -10.79 4.45
C VAL A 68 -1.85 -9.56 3.80
N VAL A 69 -1.68 -8.38 4.41
CA VAL A 69 -2.23 -7.13 3.88
C VAL A 69 -1.53 -6.75 2.57
N ALA A 70 -0.20 -6.78 2.52
CA ALA A 70 0.55 -6.52 1.29
C ALA A 70 0.20 -7.51 0.18
N GLY A 71 0.02 -8.78 0.52
CA GLY A 71 -0.44 -9.82 -0.40
C GLY A 71 -1.82 -9.49 -0.99
N GLY A 72 -2.77 -9.11 -0.13
CA GLY A 72 -4.11 -8.69 -0.55
C GLY A 72 -4.08 -7.47 -1.48
N ILE A 73 -3.30 -6.45 -1.13
CA ILE A 73 -3.16 -5.24 -1.96
C ILE A 73 -2.54 -5.57 -3.33
N MET A 74 -1.52 -6.44 -3.36
CA MET A 74 -0.94 -6.88 -4.62
C MET A 74 -1.95 -7.64 -5.47
N LEU A 75 -2.71 -8.55 -4.87
CA LEU A 75 -3.77 -9.30 -5.54
C LEU A 75 -4.80 -8.37 -6.19
N VAL A 76 -5.32 -7.40 -5.42
CA VAL A 76 -6.27 -6.41 -5.93
C VAL A 76 -5.65 -5.57 -7.04
N GLY A 77 -4.42 -5.08 -6.86
CA GLY A 77 -3.74 -4.27 -7.88
C GLY A 77 -3.50 -5.02 -9.19
N TYR A 78 -3.14 -6.30 -9.12
CA TYR A 78 -3.01 -7.14 -10.31
C TYR A 78 -4.35 -7.44 -10.95
N LEU A 79 -5.38 -7.73 -10.15
CA LEU A 79 -6.73 -8.00 -10.63
C LEU A 79 -7.27 -6.79 -11.40
N PHE A 80 -7.11 -5.58 -10.86
CA PHE A 80 -7.53 -4.36 -11.53
C PHE A 80 -6.77 -4.10 -12.84
N ASN A 81 -5.45 -4.28 -12.87
CA ASN A 81 -4.67 -4.13 -14.11
C ASN A 81 -4.97 -5.23 -15.16
N ALA A 82 -5.51 -6.37 -14.74
CA ALA A 82 -5.86 -7.46 -15.64
C ALA A 82 -7.26 -7.28 -16.25
N ILE A 83 -8.16 -6.61 -15.54
CA ILE A 83 -9.55 -6.35 -15.97
C ILE A 83 -9.67 -5.03 -16.72
N ILE A 84 -8.90 -4.01 -16.32
CA ILE A 84 -8.95 -2.62 -16.82
C ILE A 84 -7.58 -2.26 -17.38
#